data_AF-A0A354ICE5-F1
#
_entry.id   AF-A0A354ICE5-F1
#
_cell.length_a   1.000
_cell.length_b   1.000
_cell.length_c   1.000
_cell.angle_alpha   90.00
_cell.angle_beta   90.00
_cell.angle_gamma   90.00
#
_symmetry.space_group_name_H-M   'P 1'
#
loop_
_entity.id
_entity.type
_entity.pdbx_description
1 polymer ?
#
loop_
_entity_poly.entity_id
_entity_poly.type
_entity_poly.pdbx_seq_one_letter_code
_entity_poly.pdbx_strand_id
1 'polypeptide(L)'
;MKTLPITASKEEIRELVIEWNELLAQEKYKEAFEMFPAENNELDWTPELLESAVYTYGCPGYTREEAEREFGSSDYKVTSILENPDKDKIIESIDISSDYGWMGKNDIAVIHYDHVPLNGAMSDLTARFFVRKVTDDKITLVFIDLHVM
;
A
#
# COMPACT_ATOMS: atom_id res chain seq x y z
N MET A 1 -14.79 -2.34 0.86
CA MET A 1 -14.35 -1.38 -0.19
C MET A 1 -14.82 0.02 0.12
N LYS A 2 -13.87 0.93 0.40
CA LYS A 2 -14.11 2.37 0.52
C LYS A 2 -14.17 3.06 -0.85
N THR A 3 -14.82 4.21 -0.92
CA THR A 3 -14.94 5.02 -2.15
C THR A 3 -14.92 6.50 -1.80
N LEU A 4 -14.44 7.33 -2.73
CA LEU A 4 -14.50 8.79 -2.66
C LEU A 4 -15.30 9.35 -3.84
N PRO A 5 -15.81 10.59 -3.74
CA PRO A 5 -16.32 11.32 -4.90
C PRO A 5 -15.24 11.48 -5.98
N ILE A 6 -15.62 11.52 -7.26
CA ILE A 6 -14.70 11.78 -8.38
C ILE A 6 -13.99 13.15 -8.28
N THR A 7 -14.56 14.07 -7.51
CA THR A 7 -14.01 15.40 -7.23
C THR A 7 -13.10 15.44 -6.00
N ALA A 8 -12.79 14.29 -5.39
CA ALA A 8 -11.91 14.24 -4.22
C ALA A 8 -10.53 14.81 -4.54
N SER A 9 -10.00 15.54 -3.57
CA SER A 9 -8.67 16.13 -3.59
C SER A 9 -7.58 15.07 -3.48
N LYS A 10 -6.34 15.46 -3.82
CA LYS A 10 -5.18 14.59 -3.60
C LYS A 10 -4.97 14.32 -2.11
N GLU A 11 -5.29 15.29 -1.26
CA GLU A 11 -5.21 15.20 0.20
C GLU A 11 -6.18 14.12 0.73
N GLU A 12 -7.45 14.13 0.31
CA GLU A 12 -8.42 13.07 0.68
C GLU A 12 -7.99 11.68 0.20
N ILE A 13 -7.33 11.60 -0.96
CA ILE A 13 -6.76 10.34 -1.46
C ILE A 13 -5.58 9.89 -0.57
N ARG A 14 -4.69 10.80 -0.17
CA ARG A 14 -3.57 10.48 0.74
C ARG A 14 -4.08 10.01 2.10
N GLU A 15 -5.14 10.62 2.63
CA GLU A 15 -5.75 10.20 3.91
C GLU A 15 -6.18 8.72 3.88
N LEU A 16 -6.69 8.22 2.76
CA LEU A 16 -7.02 6.81 2.60
C LEU A 16 -5.78 5.89 2.63
N VAL A 17 -4.67 6.33 2.03
CA VAL A 17 -3.39 5.60 2.08
C VAL A 17 -2.82 5.59 3.49
N ILE A 18 -2.92 6.71 4.21
CA ILE A 18 -2.52 6.82 5.61
C ILE A 18 -3.35 5.86 6.48
N GLU A 19 -4.68 5.88 6.34
CA GLU A 19 -5.55 4.98 7.08
C GLU A 19 -5.24 3.49 6.79
N TRP A 20 -4.93 3.15 5.54
CA TRP A 20 -4.48 1.81 5.18
C TRP A 20 -3.16 1.44 5.88
N ASN A 21 -2.18 2.35 5.92
CA ASN A 21 -0.93 2.14 6.66
C ASN A 21 -1.19 1.93 8.15
N GLU A 22 -2.06 2.73 8.77
CA GLU A 22 -2.37 2.61 10.20
C GLU A 22 -3.03 1.27 10.55
N LEU A 23 -3.78 0.67 9.63
CA LEU A 23 -4.28 -0.70 9.79
C LEU A 23 -3.12 -1.72 9.77
N LEU A 24 -2.16 -1.56 8.86
CA LEU A 24 -0.96 -2.41 8.83
C LEU A 24 -0.10 -2.25 10.09
N ALA A 25 0.03 -1.02 10.61
CA ALA A 25 0.76 -0.74 11.85
C ALA A 25 0.12 -1.42 13.08
N GLN A 26 -1.17 -1.73 13.01
CA GLN A 26 -1.91 -2.50 14.02
C GLN A 26 -1.94 -4.00 13.72
N GLU A 27 -1.18 -4.47 12.71
CA GLU A 27 -1.19 -5.85 12.21
C GLU A 27 -2.58 -6.33 11.76
N LYS A 28 -3.47 -5.40 11.39
CA LYS A 28 -4.81 -5.66 10.86
C LYS A 28 -4.78 -5.85 9.34
N TYR A 29 -4.00 -6.85 8.90
CA TYR A 29 -3.74 -7.09 7.48
C TYR A 29 -5.01 -7.39 6.69
N LYS A 30 -5.95 -8.12 7.30
CA LYS A 30 -7.24 -8.43 6.67
C LYS A 30 -8.08 -7.18 6.45
N GLU A 31 -8.23 -6.33 7.46
CA GLU A 31 -8.98 -5.09 7.34
C GLU A 31 -8.32 -4.12 6.35
N ALA A 32 -6.98 -4.02 6.38
CA ALA A 32 -6.22 -3.22 5.43
C ALA A 32 -6.45 -3.71 3.99
N PHE A 33 -6.37 -5.03 3.78
CA PHE A 33 -6.61 -5.64 2.47
C PHE A 33 -8.05 -5.43 2.00
N GLU A 34 -9.05 -5.66 2.84
CA GLU A 34 -10.48 -5.52 2.48
C GLU A 34 -10.95 -4.05 2.32
N MET A 35 -10.09 -3.09 2.69
CA MET A 35 -10.32 -1.66 2.48
C MET A 35 -10.50 -1.33 0.99
N PHE A 36 -9.74 -2.03 0.12
CA PHE A 36 -9.71 -1.82 -1.33
C PHE A 36 -9.77 -3.16 -2.10
N PRO A 37 -10.27 -3.18 -3.33
CA PRO A 37 -10.01 -4.30 -4.23
C PRO A 37 -8.51 -4.42 -4.50
N ALA A 38 -8.04 -5.65 -4.76
CA ALA A 38 -6.72 -5.89 -5.31
C ALA A 38 -6.79 -5.99 -6.84
N GLU A 39 -5.74 -5.56 -7.52
CA GLU A 39 -5.56 -5.75 -8.96
C GLU A 39 -5.38 -7.24 -9.24
N ASN A 40 -5.97 -7.73 -10.33
CA ASN A 40 -5.77 -9.10 -10.76
C ASN A 40 -4.40 -9.21 -11.43
N ASN A 41 -3.43 -9.79 -10.73
CA ASN A 41 -2.05 -9.97 -11.17
C ASN A 41 -1.58 -11.40 -10.87
N GLU A 42 -0.33 -11.72 -11.23
CA GLU A 42 0.22 -13.08 -11.11
C GLU A 42 0.27 -13.61 -9.66
N LEU A 43 0.24 -12.73 -8.65
CA LEU A 43 0.35 -13.10 -7.24
C LEU A 43 -1.00 -13.47 -6.62
N ASP A 44 -2.14 -13.12 -7.24
CA ASP A 44 -3.49 -13.31 -6.68
C ASP A 44 -3.55 -12.89 -5.19
N TRP A 45 -3.26 -11.61 -4.92
CA TRP A 45 -3.07 -11.09 -3.55
C TRP A 45 -4.17 -11.52 -2.57
N THR A 46 -3.72 -11.86 -1.36
CA THR A 46 -4.57 -12.17 -0.19
C THR A 46 -4.06 -11.41 1.03
N PRO A 47 -4.85 -11.33 2.13
CA PRO A 47 -4.36 -10.80 3.40
C PRO A 47 -3.07 -11.45 3.90
N GLU A 48 -2.93 -12.78 3.73
CA GLU A 48 -1.74 -13.55 4.12
C GLU A 48 -0.53 -13.20 3.25
N LEU A 49 -0.74 -12.96 1.95
CA LEU A 49 0.33 -12.49 1.07
C LEU A 49 0.77 -11.07 1.45
N LEU A 50 -0.18 -10.19 1.80
CA LEU A 50 0.13 -8.84 2.27
C LEU A 50 0.93 -8.87 3.58
N GLU A 51 0.52 -9.69 4.55
CA GLU A 51 1.29 -9.91 5.79
C GLU A 51 2.69 -10.42 5.46
N SER A 52 2.79 -11.42 4.57
CA SER A 52 4.09 -11.97 4.19
C SER A 52 5.00 -10.95 3.53
N ALA A 53 4.48 -10.14 2.61
CA ALA A 53 5.24 -9.06 1.99
C ALA A 53 5.77 -8.05 3.02
N VAL A 54 5.05 -7.80 4.13
CA VAL A 54 5.56 -6.93 5.19
C VAL A 54 6.75 -7.58 5.90
N TYR A 55 6.58 -8.79 6.43
CA TYR A 55 7.64 -9.40 7.24
C TYR A 55 8.85 -9.87 6.43
N THR A 56 8.74 -9.99 5.12
CA THR A 56 9.83 -10.33 4.19
C THR A 56 10.41 -9.13 3.45
N TYR A 57 9.98 -7.90 3.77
CA TYR A 57 10.48 -6.70 3.10
C TYR A 57 10.19 -6.68 1.59
N GLY A 58 8.93 -6.87 1.21
CA GLY A 58 8.43 -6.78 -0.16
C GLY A 58 8.42 -8.09 -0.95
N CYS A 59 8.70 -9.23 -0.31
CA CYS A 59 8.78 -10.55 -0.97
C CYS A 59 7.64 -11.48 -0.51
N PRO A 60 6.42 -11.38 -1.06
CA PRO A 60 5.29 -12.19 -0.61
C PRO A 60 5.51 -13.69 -0.84
N GLY A 61 4.76 -14.53 -0.10
CA GLY A 61 4.65 -15.96 -0.36
C GLY A 61 5.59 -16.86 0.45
N TYR A 62 6.40 -16.29 1.34
CA TYR A 62 7.25 -17.05 2.26
C TYR A 62 6.57 -17.19 3.62
N THR A 63 6.72 -18.32 4.29
CA THR A 63 6.51 -18.40 5.74
C THR A 63 7.60 -17.64 6.50
N ARG A 64 7.39 -17.32 7.78
CA ARG A 64 8.43 -16.68 8.61
C ARG A 64 9.71 -17.51 8.70
N GLU A 65 9.58 -18.84 8.82
CA GLU A 65 10.72 -19.76 8.88
C GLU A 65 11.53 -19.75 7.58
N GLU A 66 10.86 -19.72 6.42
CA GLU A 66 11.55 -19.60 5.13
C GLU A 66 12.17 -18.21 4.99
N ALA A 67 11.49 -17.15 5.41
CA ALA A 67 12.02 -15.79 5.38
C ALA A 67 13.29 -15.63 6.23
N GLU A 68 13.32 -16.20 7.44
CA GLU A 68 14.53 -16.24 8.28
C GLU A 68 15.67 -17.00 7.59
N ARG A 69 15.36 -18.11 6.90
CA ARG A 69 16.38 -18.90 6.19
C ARG A 69 16.93 -18.19 4.95
N GLU A 70 16.06 -17.60 4.14
CA GLU A 70 16.43 -17.00 2.85
C GLU A 70 16.96 -15.55 3.01
N PHE A 71 16.37 -14.77 3.91
CA PHE A 71 16.65 -13.34 4.07
C PHE A 71 17.34 -12.99 5.38
N GLY A 72 17.47 -13.93 6.32
CA GLY A 72 18.09 -13.71 7.62
C GLY A 72 17.24 -12.93 8.63
N SER A 73 16.01 -12.57 8.26
CA SER A 73 15.05 -11.87 9.12
C SER A 73 13.62 -12.11 8.66
N SER A 74 12.70 -12.21 9.61
CA SER A 74 11.26 -12.13 9.38
C SER A 74 10.59 -11.11 10.31
N ASP A 75 11.36 -10.16 10.85
CA ASP A 75 10.92 -9.29 11.95
C ASP A 75 10.46 -7.89 11.50
N TYR A 76 10.28 -7.68 10.20
CA TYR A 76 9.78 -6.40 9.70
C TYR A 76 8.31 -6.21 10.04
N LYS A 77 7.96 -5.03 10.53
CA LYS A 77 6.59 -4.60 10.81
C LYS A 77 6.38 -3.20 10.32
N VAL A 78 5.25 -2.96 9.66
CA VAL A 78 4.80 -1.59 9.38
C VAL A 78 4.56 -0.88 10.71
N THR A 79 4.91 0.40 10.76
CA THR A 79 4.70 1.27 11.93
C THR A 79 3.85 2.46 11.55
N SER A 80 3.30 3.16 12.54
CA SER A 80 2.42 4.31 12.29
C SER A 80 3.16 5.43 11.55
N ILE A 81 2.53 6.02 10.53
CA ILE A 81 2.99 7.28 9.92
C ILE A 81 2.79 8.40 10.94
N LEU A 82 1.62 8.42 11.59
CA LEU A 82 1.20 9.53 12.44
C LEU A 82 2.07 9.69 13.69
N GLU A 83 2.63 8.60 14.20
CA GLU A 83 3.58 8.58 15.32
C GLU A 83 5.05 8.66 14.87
N ASN A 84 5.33 8.65 13.56
CA ASN A 84 6.70 8.69 13.05
C ASN A 84 7.33 10.09 13.16
N PRO A 85 8.59 10.23 13.61
CA PRO A 85 9.27 11.52 13.65
C PRO A 85 9.44 12.17 12.26
N ASP A 86 9.50 11.38 11.18
CA ASP A 86 9.62 11.83 9.80
C ASP A 86 8.27 11.85 9.05
N LYS A 87 7.13 11.86 9.77
CA LYS A 87 5.78 11.78 9.19
C LYS A 87 5.53 12.71 8.00
N ASP A 88 6.03 13.95 8.06
CA ASP A 88 5.74 14.94 7.03
C ASP A 88 6.42 14.54 5.71
N LYS A 89 7.63 13.99 5.78
CA LYS A 89 8.35 13.46 4.60
C LYS A 89 7.66 12.23 4.02
N ILE A 90 7.16 11.35 4.89
CA ILE A 90 6.45 10.12 4.48
C ILE A 90 5.12 10.49 3.80
N ILE A 91 4.40 11.50 4.29
CA ILE A 91 3.17 11.96 3.64
C ILE A 91 3.47 12.65 2.30
N GLU A 92 4.56 13.43 2.24
CA GLU A 92 5.04 14.06 1.01
C GLU A 92 5.48 13.03 -0.05
N SER A 93 5.96 11.85 0.36
CA SER A 93 6.36 10.77 -0.55
C SER A 93 5.19 9.95 -1.11
N ILE A 94 3.95 10.20 -0.66
CA ILE A 94 2.75 9.66 -1.33
C ILE A 94 2.50 10.49 -2.60
N ASP A 95 3.12 10.06 -3.69
CA ASP A 95 2.97 10.68 -5.01
C ASP A 95 1.72 10.14 -5.72
N ILE A 96 1.02 11.04 -6.42
CA ILE A 96 -0.19 10.72 -7.19
C ILE A 96 -0.04 11.32 -8.57
N SER A 97 0.15 10.45 -9.57
CA SER A 97 0.50 10.83 -10.94
C SER A 97 -0.40 10.12 -11.97
N SER A 98 -0.74 10.83 -13.05
CA SER A 98 -1.61 10.36 -14.15
C SER A 98 -0.84 9.88 -15.38
N ASP A 99 0.49 9.90 -15.35
CA ASP A 99 1.32 9.90 -16.57
C ASP A 99 1.81 8.50 -16.99
N TYR A 100 1.09 7.44 -16.60
CA TYR A 100 1.52 6.07 -16.82
C TYR A 100 0.76 5.37 -17.95
N GLY A 101 1.49 5.04 -19.03
CA GLY A 101 0.92 4.40 -20.23
C GLY A 101 0.42 2.96 -20.04
N TRP A 102 0.65 2.34 -18.88
CA TRP A 102 0.18 1.00 -18.53
C TRP A 102 -1.14 1.00 -17.73
N MET A 103 -1.69 2.18 -17.43
CA MET A 103 -2.97 2.33 -16.75
C MET A 103 -4.14 1.76 -17.58
N GLY A 104 -5.07 1.12 -16.89
CA GLY A 104 -6.30 0.65 -17.51
C GLY A 104 -7.24 1.78 -17.90
N LYS A 105 -8.24 1.48 -18.73
CA LYS A 105 -9.22 2.47 -19.25
C LYS A 105 -9.94 3.27 -18.15
N ASN A 106 -10.13 2.67 -16.97
CA ASN A 106 -10.85 3.27 -15.85
C ASN A 106 -9.91 3.82 -14.76
N ASP A 107 -8.60 3.68 -14.93
CA ASP A 107 -7.61 4.21 -14.01
C ASP A 107 -7.30 5.66 -14.40
N ILE A 108 -7.32 6.56 -13.42
CA ILE A 108 -7.12 8.00 -13.65
C ILE A 108 -5.82 8.52 -13.02
N ALA A 109 -5.25 7.77 -12.08
CA ALA A 109 -3.91 8.00 -11.55
C ALA A 109 -3.34 6.71 -10.95
N VAL A 110 -2.03 6.72 -10.71
CA VAL A 110 -1.30 5.76 -9.89
C VAL A 110 -0.78 6.47 -8.66
N ILE A 111 -0.82 5.78 -7.52
CA ILE A 111 -0.20 6.19 -6.28
C ILE A 111 1.09 5.39 -6.10
N HIS A 112 2.19 6.09 -5.92
CA HIS A 112 3.42 5.54 -5.36
C HIS A 112 3.54 6.04 -3.93
N TYR A 113 3.29 5.16 -2.98
CA TYR A 113 3.56 5.44 -1.58
C TYR A 113 4.93 4.88 -1.25
N ASP A 114 5.95 5.72 -1.49
CA ASP A 114 7.32 5.43 -1.12
C ASP A 114 7.51 5.65 0.39
N HIS A 115 8.54 5.03 0.96
CA HIS A 115 8.91 5.17 2.37
C HIS A 115 7.88 4.61 3.36
N VAL A 116 7.25 3.48 3.03
CA VAL A 116 6.43 2.73 3.99
C VAL A 116 7.27 2.49 5.27
N PRO A 117 6.87 3.00 6.44
CA PRO A 117 7.70 2.98 7.62
C PRO A 117 7.75 1.57 8.21
N LEU A 118 8.95 0.99 8.27
CA LEU A 118 9.20 -0.32 8.86
C LEU A 118 10.01 -0.16 10.13
N ASN A 119 9.55 -0.80 11.22
CA ASN A 119 10.23 -0.81 12.52
C ASN A 119 10.62 0.60 13.02
N GLY A 120 9.78 1.60 12.74
CA GLY A 120 9.95 2.99 13.18
C GLY A 120 10.78 3.88 12.25
N ALA A 121 11.31 3.36 11.14
CA ALA A 121 12.12 4.11 10.18
C ALA A 121 11.49 4.08 8.77
N MET A 122 11.74 5.13 7.99
CA MET A 122 11.47 5.10 6.54
C MET A 122 12.25 3.94 5.89
N SER A 123 11.63 3.28 4.93
CA SER A 123 12.25 2.19 4.17
C SER A 123 12.26 2.50 2.66
N ASP A 124 12.81 1.61 1.85
CA ASP A 124 12.65 1.62 0.38
C ASP A 124 11.42 0.79 -0.07
N LEU A 125 10.65 0.25 0.87
CA LEU A 125 9.40 -0.43 0.60
C LEU A 125 8.37 0.56 0.07
N THR A 126 7.74 0.19 -1.04
CA THR A 126 6.80 1.00 -1.80
C THR A 126 5.49 0.25 -1.95
N ALA A 127 4.38 0.90 -1.57
CA ALA A 127 3.03 0.41 -1.84
C ALA A 127 2.45 1.12 -3.05
N ARG A 128 1.85 0.37 -3.98
CA ARG A 128 1.25 0.95 -5.19
C ARG A 128 -0.25 0.74 -5.24
N PHE A 129 -0.96 1.77 -5.68
CA PHE A 129 -2.39 1.72 -5.90
C PHE A 129 -2.77 2.38 -7.22
N PHE A 130 -3.82 1.90 -7.87
CA PHE A 130 -4.53 2.72 -8.84
C PHE A 130 -5.55 3.59 -8.13
N VAL A 131 -5.77 4.80 -8.65
CA VAL A 131 -7.01 5.54 -8.46
C VAL A 131 -7.94 5.15 -9.60
N ARG A 132 -8.97 4.35 -9.30
CA ARG A 132 -9.87 3.77 -10.31
C ARG A 132 -11.27 4.37 -10.21
N LYS A 133 -11.79 4.79 -11.35
CA LYS A 133 -13.20 5.17 -11.51
C LYS A 133 -14.09 3.93 -11.45
N VAL A 134 -15.04 3.92 -10.52
CA VAL A 134 -16.02 2.82 -10.35
C VAL A 134 -17.40 3.19 -10.88
N THR A 135 -17.78 4.47 -10.80
CA THR A 135 -18.99 5.06 -11.38
C THR A 135 -18.66 6.44 -11.91
N ASP A 136 -19.63 7.12 -12.54
CA ASP A 136 -19.41 8.48 -13.07
C ASP A 136 -19.08 9.53 -12.00
N ASP A 137 -19.49 9.28 -10.77
CA ASP A 137 -19.37 10.17 -9.63
C ASP A 137 -18.41 9.66 -8.53
N LYS A 138 -17.83 8.46 -8.67
CA LYS A 138 -17.00 7.85 -7.61
C LYS A 138 -15.73 7.18 -8.10
N ILE A 139 -14.73 7.21 -7.23
CA ILE A 139 -13.46 6.53 -7.36
C ILE A 139 -13.19 5.62 -6.15
N THR A 140 -12.29 4.66 -6.31
CA THR A 140 -11.70 3.84 -5.25
C THR A 140 -10.18 3.78 -5.45
N LEU A 141 -9.44 3.37 -4.42
CA LEU A 141 -8.12 2.82 -4.61
C LEU A 141 -8.21 1.34 -5.00
N VAL A 142 -7.25 0.85 -5.77
CA VAL A 142 -7.05 -0.57 -6.07
C VAL A 142 -5.63 -0.92 -5.71
N PHE A 143 -5.43 -1.85 -4.77
CA PHE A 143 -4.10 -2.28 -4.37
C PHE A 143 -3.42 -3.05 -5.50
N ILE A 144 -2.21 -2.65 -5.88
CA ILE A 144 -1.45 -3.28 -6.96
C ILE A 144 -0.44 -4.25 -6.36
N ASP A 145 0.47 -3.74 -5.53
CA ASP A 145 1.51 -4.50 -4.86
C ASP A 145 2.21 -3.73 -3.73
N LEU A 146 3.07 -4.46 -3.03
CA LEU A 146 3.97 -3.98 -1.99
C LEU A 146 5.35 -4.62 -2.24
N HIS A 147 6.35 -3.82 -2.61
CA HIS A 147 7.67 -4.30 -3.01
C HIS A 147 8.75 -3.23 -2.82
N VAL A 148 10.02 -3.61 -2.92
CA VAL A 148 11.16 -2.67 -2.92
C VAL A 148 11.36 -2.10 -4.34
N MET A 149 11.55 -0.78 -4.42
CA MET A 149 11.81 -0.04 -5.67
C MET A 149 13.29 0.37 -5.81
#